data_AF-A0A2Y9C3N9-F1
#
_entry.id   AF-A0A2Y9C3N9-F1
#
_cell.length_a   1.000
_cell.length_b   1.000
_cell.length_c   1.000
_cell.angle_alpha   90.00
_cell.angle_beta   90.00
_cell.angle_gamma   90.00
#
_symmetry.space_group_name_H-M   'P 1'
#
loop_
_entity.id
_entity.type
_entity.pdbx_description
1 polymer ?
#
loop_
_entity_poly.entity_id
_entity_poly.type
_entity_poly.pdbx_seq_one_letter_code
_entity_poly.pdbx_strand_id
1 'polypeptide(L)'
;MAPIRRLLNTLRAIPEIVIALHKMGALGKLFSEVAENAPLGGVEGLRSVGAAWGQRMLFGVLPQVAPNWLSYALLRFEINIRASAILGFVGAGGIGYDLRNAMA
;
A
#
# COMPACT_ATOMS: atom_id res chain seq x y z
N MET A 1 14.38 -19.23 -31.48
CA MET A 1 13.93 -17.88 -31.02
C MET A 1 13.14 -17.88 -29.71
N ALA A 2 12.43 -18.95 -29.33
CA ALA A 2 11.68 -19.05 -28.07
C ALA A 2 12.47 -18.75 -26.76
N PRO A 3 13.74 -19.19 -26.57
CA PRO A 3 14.44 -18.97 -25.29
C PRO A 3 14.83 -17.49 -25.06
N ILE A 4 15.22 -16.76 -26.10
CA ILE A 4 15.59 -15.33 -26.00
C ILE A 4 14.37 -14.48 -25.65
N ARG A 5 13.19 -14.77 -26.24
CA ARG A 5 11.95 -14.04 -25.94
C ARG A 5 11.49 -14.27 -24.48
N ARG A 6 11.73 -15.46 -23.93
CA ARG A 6 11.45 -15.76 -22.51
C ARG A 6 12.37 -14.95 -21.59
N LEU A 7 13.67 -14.89 -21.89
CA LEU A 7 14.64 -14.08 -21.13
C LEU A 7 14.28 -12.58 -21.15
N LEU A 8 13.89 -12.06 -22.32
CA LEU A 8 13.49 -10.67 -22.47
C LEU A 8 12.25 -10.32 -21.63
N ASN A 9 11.26 -11.24 -21.56
CA ASN A 9 10.07 -11.03 -20.74
C ASN A 9 10.38 -11.02 -19.25
N THR A 10 11.30 -11.86 -18.77
CA THR A 10 11.72 -11.84 -17.36
C THR A 10 12.48 -10.56 -17.03
N LEU A 11 13.37 -10.11 -17.90
CA LEU A 11 14.13 -8.86 -17.72
C LEU A 11 13.22 -7.63 -17.67
N ARG A 12 12.13 -7.64 -18.47
CA ARG A 12 11.13 -6.57 -18.47
C ARG A 12 10.34 -6.47 -17.18
N ALA A 13 10.25 -7.52 -16.36
CA ALA A 13 9.46 -7.54 -15.11
C ALA A 13 10.26 -7.16 -13.85
N ILE A 14 11.60 -7.07 -13.95
CA ILE A 14 12.48 -6.79 -12.80
C ILE A 14 12.23 -5.38 -12.23
N PRO A 15 12.19 -4.31 -13.04
CA PRO A 15 12.01 -2.95 -12.52
C PRO A 15 10.71 -2.78 -11.74
N GLU A 16 9.62 -3.39 -12.19
CA GLU A 16 8.31 -3.34 -11.55
C GLU A 16 8.35 -3.97 -10.16
N ILE A 17 8.99 -5.14 -10.05
CA ILE A 17 9.16 -5.84 -8.77
C ILE A 17 10.01 -5.00 -7.81
N VAL A 18 11.12 -4.41 -8.29
CA VAL A 18 12.00 -3.58 -7.48
C VAL A 18 11.26 -2.35 -6.94
N ILE A 19 10.50 -1.66 -7.79
CA ILE A 19 9.71 -0.49 -7.40
C ILE A 19 8.62 -0.89 -6.40
N ALA A 20 7.93 -2.02 -6.63
CA ALA A 20 6.91 -2.53 -5.72
C ALA A 20 7.50 -2.83 -4.33
N LEU A 21 8.63 -3.53 -4.27
CA LEU A 21 9.32 -3.84 -3.02
C LEU A 21 9.75 -2.58 -2.27
N HIS A 22 10.31 -1.60 -2.98
CA HIS A 22 10.68 -0.32 -2.37
C HIS A 22 9.46 0.41 -1.77
N LYS A 23 8.35 0.47 -2.52
CA LYS A 23 7.09 1.08 -2.04
C LYS A 23 6.53 0.35 -0.83
N MET A 24 6.57 -0.98 -0.83
CA MET A 24 6.14 -1.81 0.31
C MET A 24 7.00 -1.59 1.54
N GLY A 25 8.34 -1.54 1.39
CA GLY A 25 9.24 -1.26 2.51
C GLY A 25 9.01 0.12 3.11
N ALA A 26 8.84 1.14 2.27
CA ALA A 26 8.52 2.49 2.73
C ALA A 26 7.17 2.56 3.47
N LEU A 27 6.14 1.86 2.99
CA LEU A 27 4.86 1.74 3.69
C LEU A 27 5.01 0.99 5.01
N GLY A 28 5.80 -0.10 5.04
CA GLY A 28 6.06 -0.87 6.25
C GLY A 28 6.70 -0.04 7.36
N LYS A 29 7.64 0.85 7.01
CA LYS A 29 8.22 1.82 7.96
C LYS A 29 7.13 2.72 8.56
N LEU A 30 6.30 3.35 7.72
CA LEU A 30 5.22 4.22 8.18
C LEU A 30 4.22 3.47 9.06
N PHE A 31 3.90 2.22 8.72
CA PHE A 31 3.01 1.40 9.53
C PHE A 31 3.62 1.04 10.89
N SER A 32 4.93 0.73 10.92
CA SER A 32 5.68 0.47 12.17
C SER A 32 5.71 1.70 13.06
N GLU A 33 5.99 2.87 12.50
CA GLU A 33 6.00 4.14 13.24
C GLU A 33 4.64 4.40 13.90
N VAL A 34 3.53 4.18 13.18
CA VAL A 34 2.18 4.31 13.77
C VAL A 34 1.94 3.27 14.89
N ALA A 35 2.40 2.02 14.69
CA ALA A 35 2.25 0.95 15.68
C ALA A 35 3.05 1.20 16.95
N GLU A 36 4.30 1.65 16.83
CA GLU A 36 5.20 1.92 17.95
C GLU A 36 4.78 3.13 18.77
N ASN A 37 4.14 4.12 18.13
CA ASN A 37 3.64 5.32 18.79
C ASN A 37 2.22 5.15 19.37
N ALA A 38 1.59 3.98 19.22
CA ALA A 38 0.25 3.74 19.73
C ALA A 38 0.22 3.73 21.28
N PRO A 39 -0.65 4.53 21.93
CA PRO A 39 -0.80 4.53 23.38
C PRO A 39 -1.16 3.14 23.94
N LEU A 40 -0.44 2.71 24.97
CA LEU A 40 -0.63 1.39 25.59
C LEU A 40 -1.80 1.32 26.57
N GLY A 41 -2.39 2.45 26.96
CA GLY A 41 -3.45 2.48 27.99
C GLY A 41 -4.66 1.58 27.66
N GLY A 42 -5.09 1.53 26.40
CA GLY A 42 -6.16 0.62 25.98
C GLY A 42 -5.78 -0.86 26.08
N VAL A 43 -4.51 -1.18 25.80
CA VAL A 43 -3.97 -2.55 25.90
C VAL A 43 -3.83 -2.98 27.36
N GLU A 44 -3.35 -2.09 28.22
CA GLU A 44 -3.19 -2.31 29.66
C GLU A 44 -4.54 -2.46 30.37
N GLY A 45 -5.54 -1.64 30.00
CA GLY A 45 -6.91 -1.76 30.49
C GLY A 45 -7.55 -3.10 30.10
N LEU A 46 -7.35 -3.57 28.88
CA LEU A 46 -7.81 -4.90 28.46
C LEU A 46 -7.07 -6.01 29.22
N ARG A 47 -5.76 -5.85 29.47
CA ARG A 47 -4.98 -6.82 30.24
C ARG A 47 -5.47 -6.94 31.69
N SER A 48 -5.86 -5.83 32.33
CA SER A 48 -6.26 -5.83 33.76
C SER A 48 -7.56 -6.62 34.01
N VAL A 49 -8.42 -6.74 33.00
CA VAL A 49 -9.66 -7.55 33.05
C VAL A 49 -9.47 -8.98 32.53
N GLY A 50 -8.23 -9.42 32.30
CA GLY A 50 -7.92 -10.79 31.87
C GLY A 50 -8.02 -11.06 30.37
N ALA A 51 -8.02 -10.03 29.52
CA ALA A 51 -8.13 -10.23 28.07
C ALA A 51 -6.92 -10.98 27.46
N ALA A 52 -7.21 -11.95 26.61
CA ALA A 52 -6.22 -12.70 25.84
C ALA A 52 -5.44 -11.78 24.88
N TRP A 53 -4.28 -12.24 24.40
CA TRP A 53 -3.44 -11.44 23.51
C TRP A 53 -4.16 -10.99 22.23
N GLY A 54 -4.93 -11.89 21.60
CA GLY A 54 -5.71 -11.54 20.40
C GLY A 54 -6.73 -10.43 20.65
N GLN A 55 -7.43 -10.45 21.79
CA GLN A 55 -8.37 -9.40 22.18
C GLN A 55 -7.66 -8.06 22.40
N ARG A 56 -6.49 -8.08 23.02
CA ARG A 56 -5.65 -6.89 23.21
C ARG A 56 -5.19 -6.29 21.87
N MET A 57 -4.86 -7.13 20.89
CA MET A 57 -4.49 -6.65 19.56
C MET A 57 -5.70 -6.09 18.81
N LEU A 58 -6.83 -6.82 18.78
CA LEU A 58 -8.03 -6.42 18.03
C LEU A 58 -8.74 -5.19 18.60
N PHE A 59 -8.80 -5.06 19.93
CA PHE A 59 -9.58 -4.00 20.59
C PHE A 59 -8.70 -2.93 21.24
N GLY A 60 -7.44 -3.24 21.53
CA GLY A 60 -6.49 -2.29 22.08
C GLY A 60 -5.65 -1.62 21.00
N VAL A 61 -4.99 -2.37 20.12
CA VAL A 61 -4.02 -1.81 19.16
C VAL A 61 -4.68 -1.43 17.83
N LEU A 62 -5.35 -2.39 17.18
CA LEU A 62 -5.87 -2.25 15.83
C LEU A 62 -6.76 -1.00 15.63
N PRO A 63 -7.71 -0.66 16.53
CA PRO A 63 -8.57 0.50 16.35
C PRO A 63 -7.79 1.83 16.38
N GLN A 64 -6.66 1.87 17.09
CA GLN A 64 -5.82 3.06 17.21
C GLN A 64 -4.96 3.27 15.95
N VAL A 65 -4.47 2.19 15.35
CA VAL A 65 -3.52 2.26 14.22
C VAL A 65 -4.17 2.16 12.85
N ALA A 66 -5.30 1.45 12.75
CA ALA A 66 -5.98 1.19 11.49
C ALA A 66 -6.39 2.46 10.71
N PRO A 67 -6.88 3.54 11.34
CA PRO A 67 -7.20 4.76 10.60
C PRO A 67 -6.00 5.34 9.87
N ASN A 68 -4.85 5.44 10.53
CA ASN A 68 -3.61 5.95 9.92
C ASN A 68 -3.06 5.02 8.84
N TRP A 69 -3.07 3.71 9.08
CA TRP A 69 -2.67 2.74 8.06
C TRP A 69 -3.55 2.85 6.81
N LEU A 70 -4.86 2.97 6.99
CA LEU A 70 -5.81 3.16 5.90
C LEU A 70 -5.55 4.50 5.18
N SER A 71 -5.31 5.59 5.91
CA SER A 71 -4.97 6.88 5.31
C SER A 71 -3.73 6.80 4.42
N TYR A 72 -2.66 6.15 4.86
CA TYR A 72 -1.46 5.97 4.03
C TYR A 72 -1.69 5.05 2.83
N ALA A 73 -2.49 3.99 2.99
CA ALA A 73 -2.86 3.12 1.89
C ALA A 73 -3.67 3.87 0.83
N LEU A 74 -4.68 4.65 1.26
CA LEU A 74 -5.51 5.48 0.38
C LEU A 74 -4.70 6.59 -0.29
N LEU A 75 -3.77 7.22 0.42
CA LEU A 75 -2.85 8.21 -0.17
C LEU A 75 -2.03 7.59 -1.29
N ARG A 76 -1.45 6.40 -1.07
CA ARG A 76 -0.69 5.68 -2.11
C ARG A 76 -1.58 5.27 -3.28
N PHE A 77 -2.79 4.82 -2.99
CA PHE A 77 -3.78 4.48 -4.01
C PHE A 77 -4.13 5.68 -4.89
N GLU A 78 -4.47 6.83 -4.28
CA GLU A 78 -4.77 8.07 -4.97
C GLU A 78 -3.59 8.52 -5.86
N ILE A 79 -2.37 8.49 -5.34
CA ILE A 79 -1.16 8.84 -6.10
C ILE A 79 -0.98 7.92 -7.31
N ASN A 80 -1.21 6.61 -7.15
CA ASN A 80 -1.09 5.66 -8.27
C ASN A 80 -2.19 5.89 -9.31
N ILE A 81 -3.42 6.22 -8.91
CA ILE A 81 -4.52 6.55 -9.82
C ILE A 81 -4.19 7.83 -10.60
N ARG A 82 -3.71 8.87 -9.92
CA ARG A 82 -3.26 10.12 -10.54
C ARG A 82 -2.13 9.88 -11.55
N ALA A 83 -1.12 9.10 -11.17
CA ALA A 83 -0.02 8.75 -12.06
C ALA A 83 -0.49 7.97 -13.29
N SER A 84 -1.41 7.02 -13.12
CA SER A 84 -2.02 6.28 -14.24
C SER A 84 -2.82 7.19 -15.17
N ALA A 85 -3.59 8.14 -14.62
CA ALA A 85 -4.34 9.11 -15.42
C ALA A 85 -3.40 10.01 -16.25
N ILE A 86 -2.35 10.57 -15.63
CA ILE A 86 -1.39 11.44 -16.33
C ILE A 86 -0.64 10.66 -17.42
N LEU A 87 -0.10 9.49 -17.09
CA LEU A 87 0.65 8.66 -18.05
C LEU A 87 -0.26 8.15 -19.18
N GLY A 88 -1.48 7.75 -18.87
CA GLY A 88 -2.44 7.30 -19.89
C GLY A 88 -2.85 8.40 -20.85
N PHE A 89 -2.98 9.64 -20.35
CA PHE A 89 -3.33 10.80 -21.18
C PHE A 89 -2.24 11.12 -22.23
N VAL A 90 -0.96 10.93 -21.90
CA VAL A 90 0.17 11.15 -22.84
C VAL A 90 0.47 9.96 -23.75
N GLY A 91 -0.32 8.88 -23.70
CA GLY A 91 -0.22 7.75 -24.62
C GLY A 91 0.37 6.46 -24.05
N ALA A 92 0.61 6.37 -22.74
CA ALA A 92 1.07 5.12 -22.11
C ALA A 92 -0.04 4.06 -21.93
N GLY A 93 -1.30 4.41 -22.25
CA GLY A 93 -2.48 3.56 -22.07
C GLY A 93 -3.09 3.61 -20.65
N GLY A 94 -4.19 2.88 -20.43
CA GLY A 94 -4.88 2.80 -19.13
C GLY A 94 -5.97 3.87 -18.93
N ILE A 95 -6.35 4.12 -17.66
CA ILE A 95 -7.53 4.96 -17.34
C ILE A 95 -7.43 6.36 -17.94
N GLY A 96 -6.23 6.95 -17.99
CA GLY A 96 -6.01 8.26 -18.62
C GLY A 96 -6.28 8.29 -20.12
N TYR A 97 -6.05 7.17 -20.81
CA TYR A 97 -6.36 7.03 -22.23
C TYR A 97 -7.88 6.99 -22.46
N ASP A 98 -8.61 6.23 -21.64
CA ASP A 98 -10.07 6.17 -21.69
C ASP A 98 -10.70 7.54 -21.38
N LEU A 99 -10.17 8.24 -20.37
CA LEU A 99 -10.58 9.61 -20.04
C LEU A 99 -10.35 10.57 -21.21
N ARG A 100 -9.18 10.50 -21.87
CA ARG A 100 -8.88 11.32 -23.06
C ARG A 100 -9.88 11.05 -24.18
N ASN A 101 -10.18 9.78 -24.45
CA ASN A 101 -11.10 9.40 -25.52
C ASN A 101 -12.54 9.84 -25.24
N ALA A 102 -12.96 9.86 -23.98
CA ALA A 102 -14.31 10.32 -23.59
C ALA A 102 -14.48 11.85 -23.65
N MET A 103 -13.38 12.61 -23.64
CA MET A 103 -13.37 14.08 -23.69
C MET A 103 -13.14 14.65 -25.09
N ALA A 104 -12.76 13.81 -26.05
CA ALA A 104 -12.55 14.17 -27.46
C ALA A 104 -13.86 14.05 -28.25
#